data_AF-A0A699VUC9-F1
#
_entry.id   AF-A0A699VUC9-F1
#
_cell.length_a   1.000
_cell.length_b   1.000
_cell.length_c   1.000
_cell.angle_alpha   90.00
_cell.angle_beta   90.00
_cell.angle_gamma   90.00
#
_symmetry.space_group_name_H-M   'P 1'
#
loop_
_entity.id
_entity.type
_entity.pdbx_description
1 polymer ?
#
loop_
_entity_poly.entity_id
_entity_poly.type
_entity_poly.pdbx_seq_one_letter_code
_entity_poly.pdbx_strand_id
1 'polypeptide(L)'
;MLVVVYAFEKFRSYLIMNRSIVYTDHSALKYLFAKKNAKAQLLHWILLLQEFDFKVIDIKGAENYAADHLSRLENPYENVFDPKEINETFPLE
;
A
#
# COMPACT_ATOMS: atom_id res chain seq x y z
N MET A 1 4.50 3.31 0.39
CA MET A 1 4.00 2.59 -0.81
C MET A 1 3.69 1.14 -0.48
N LEU A 2 4.69 0.33 -0.08
CA LEU A 2 4.51 -1.08 0.25
C LEU A 2 3.39 -1.35 1.28
N VAL A 3 3.38 -0.59 2.38
CA VAL A 3 2.35 -0.72 3.44
C VAL A 3 0.92 -0.53 2.91
N VAL A 4 0.74 0.36 1.93
CA VAL A 4 -0.57 0.59 1.31
C VAL A 4 -0.95 -0.61 0.46
N VAL A 5 -0.08 -1.05 -0.44
CA VAL A 5 -0.32 -2.26 -1.26
C VAL A 5 -0.67 -3.45 -0.37
N TYR A 6 0.12 -3.69 0.67
CA TYR A 6 -0.12 -4.77 1.63
C TYR A 6 -1.50 -4.68 2.29
N ALA A 7 -1.90 -3.49 2.74
CA ALA A 7 -3.22 -3.29 3.31
C ALA A 7 -4.34 -3.59 2.29
N PHE A 8 -4.19 -3.17 1.03
CA PHE A 8 -5.16 -3.43 -0.01
C PHE A 8 -5.28 -4.93 -0.35
N GLU A 9 -4.17 -5.66 -0.37
CA GLU A 9 -4.20 -7.12 -0.53
C GLU A 9 -4.85 -7.81 0.67
N LYS A 10 -4.47 -7.41 1.89
CA LYS A 10 -4.98 -8.02 3.13
C LYS A 10 -6.48 -7.79 3.31
N PHE A 11 -6.96 -6.60 2.96
CA PHE A 11 -8.36 -6.20 3.06
C PHE A 11 -9.11 -6.29 1.73
N ARG A 12 -8.58 -7.02 0.74
CA ARG A 12 -9.12 -7.10 -0.62
C ARG A 12 -10.61 -7.42 -0.65
N SER A 13 -11.06 -8.41 0.13
CA SER A 13 -12.47 -8.82 0.22
C SER A 13 -13.41 -7.70 0.71
N TYR A 14 -12.91 -6.75 1.49
CA TYR A 14 -13.68 -5.61 1.99
C TYR A 14 -13.68 -4.42 1.01
N LEU A 15 -12.68 -4.34 0.14
CA LEU A 15 -12.42 -3.16 -0.70
C LEU A 15 -12.89 -3.33 -2.16
N ILE A 16 -13.04 -4.57 -2.66
CA ILE A 16 -13.22 -4.86 -4.10
C ILE A 16 -14.49 -4.31 -4.76
N MET A 17 -15.47 -3.82 -3.97
CA MET A 17 -16.67 -3.16 -4.49
C MET A 17 -17.04 -1.89 -3.72
N ASN A 18 -16.13 -1.39 -2.88
CA ASN A 18 -16.39 -0.27 -1.99
C ASN A 18 -15.46 0.88 -2.30
N ARG A 19 -16.03 2.08 -2.43
CA ARG A 19 -15.25 3.31 -2.51
C ARG A 19 -14.60 3.57 -1.15
N SER A 20 -13.27 3.52 -1.12
CA SER A 20 -12.49 3.72 0.09
C SER A 20 -11.69 5.02 0.08
N ILE A 21 -11.29 5.50 1.25
CA ILE A 21 -10.45 6.69 1.40
C ILE A 21 -9.19 6.28 2.15
N VAL A 22 -8.04 6.54 1.56
CA VAL A 22 -6.72 6.28 2.14
C VAL A 22 -6.15 7.58 2.64
N TYR A 23 -6.05 7.70 3.96
CA TYR A 23 -5.32 8.79 4.60
C TYR A 23 -3.85 8.40 4.72
N THR A 24 -2.95 9.25 4.27
CA THR A 24 -1.50 9.01 4.32
C THR A 24 -0.76 10.32 4.53
N ASP A 25 0.35 10.28 5.23
CA ASP A 25 1.31 11.37 5.34
C ASP A 25 2.37 11.36 4.22
N HIS A 26 2.24 10.42 3.29
CA HIS A 26 3.17 10.26 2.18
C HIS A 26 2.60 10.87 0.89
N SER A 27 2.78 12.18 0.75
CA SER A 27 2.30 13.00 -0.38
C SER A 27 2.58 12.44 -1.79
N ALA A 28 3.65 11.66 -1.99
CA ALA A 28 3.93 11.05 -3.30
C ALA A 28 2.85 10.06 -3.77
N LEU A 29 2.08 9.46 -2.86
CA LEU A 29 0.98 8.55 -3.21
C LEU A 29 -0.16 9.27 -3.94
N LYS A 30 -0.35 10.57 -3.65
CA LYS A 30 -1.32 11.41 -4.37
C LYS A 30 -1.03 11.49 -5.87
N TYR A 31 0.24 11.39 -6.25
CA TYR A 31 0.70 11.49 -7.63
C TYR A 31 1.03 10.13 -8.24
N LEU A 32 0.67 9.02 -7.59
CA LEU A 32 1.04 7.68 -8.00
C LEU A 32 0.58 7.38 -9.44
N PHE A 33 -0.67 7.70 -9.76
CA PHE A 33 -1.25 7.49 -11.09
C PHE A 33 -0.87 8.57 -12.13
N ALA A 34 -0.29 9.69 -11.70
CA ALA A 34 0.07 10.79 -12.60
C ALA A 34 1.47 10.64 -13.21
N LYS A 35 2.28 9.69 -12.71
CA LYS A 35 3.69 9.55 -13.09
C LYS A 35 3.84 8.75 -14.39
N LYS A 36 4.15 9.44 -15.49
CA LYS A 36 4.31 8.84 -16.84
C LYS A 36 5.51 7.88 -16.98
N ASN A 37 6.59 8.10 -16.23
CA ASN A 37 7.81 7.29 -16.28
C ASN A 37 8.05 6.62 -14.92
N ALA A 38 7.23 5.61 -14.64
CA ALA A 38 7.34 4.81 -13.43
C ALA A 38 8.35 3.66 -13.64
N LYS A 39 9.18 3.37 -12.63
CA LYS A 39 10.01 2.16 -12.62
C LYS A 39 9.09 0.93 -12.69
N ALA A 40 9.53 -0.17 -13.29
CA ALA A 40 8.74 -1.40 -13.46
C ALA A 40 8.04 -1.85 -12.16
N GLN A 41 8.75 -1.80 -11.02
CA GLN A 41 8.19 -2.12 -9.71
C GLN A 41 7.02 -1.21 -9.30
N LEU A 42 7.09 0.09 -9.62
CA LEU A 42 6.01 1.03 -9.33
C LEU A 42 4.80 0.81 -10.24
N LEU A 43 5.02 0.42 -11.51
CA LEU A 43 3.95 0.04 -12.43
C LEU A 43 3.20 -1.21 -11.95
N HIS A 44 3.91 -2.20 -11.40
CA HIS A 44 3.27 -3.39 -10.82
C HIS A 44 2.29 -3.03 -9.70
N TRP A 45 2.73 -2.16 -8.77
CA TRP A 45 1.86 -1.70 -7.70
C TRP A 45 0.70 -0.84 -8.19
N ILE A 46 0.91 0.00 -9.20
CA ILE A 46 -0.16 0.78 -9.84
C ILE A 46 -1.22 -0.16 -10.42
N LEU A 47 -0.82 -1.22 -11.11
CA LEU A 47 -1.73 -2.17 -11.71
C LEU A 47 -2.57 -2.91 -10.66
N LEU A 48 -1.95 -3.31 -9.55
CA LEU A 48 -2.64 -3.95 -8.42
C LEU A 48 -3.66 -3.00 -7.77
N LEU A 49 -3.25 -1.75 -7.54
CA LEU A 49 -4.11 -0.74 -6.93
C LEU A 49 -5.23 -0.30 -7.87
N GLN A 50 -5.07 -0.45 -9.19
CA GLN A 50 -6.09 -0.08 -10.18
C GLN A 50 -7.37 -0.92 -10.07
N GLU A 51 -7.32 -2.10 -9.44
CA GLU A 51 -8.50 -2.93 -9.18
C GLU A 51 -9.49 -2.27 -8.19
N PHE A 52 -9.02 -1.35 -7.36
CA PHE A 52 -9.80 -0.76 -6.27
C PHE A 52 -10.23 0.69 -6.56
N ASP A 53 -11.47 1.05 -6.19
CA ASP A 53 -11.91 2.46 -6.19
C ASP A 53 -11.55 3.11 -4.86
N PHE A 54 -10.51 3.95 -4.85
CA PHE A 54 -10.10 4.68 -3.66
C PHE A 54 -9.63 6.10 -3.95
N LYS A 55 -9.76 6.96 -2.94
CA LYS A 55 -9.21 8.32 -2.95
C LYS A 55 -8.08 8.45 -1.95
N VAL A 56 -6.96 9.02 -2.37
CA VAL A 56 -5.84 9.35 -1.49
C VAL A 56 -6.00 10.77 -0.94
N ILE A 57 -5.93 10.90 0.38
CA ILE A 57 -5.91 12.19 1.09
C ILE A 57 -4.58 12.28 1.84
N ASP A 58 -3.82 13.32 1.52
CA ASP A 58 -2.59 13.65 2.22
C ASP A 58 -2.93 14.35 3.55
N ILE A 59 -2.47 13.80 4.66
CA ILE A 59 -2.63 14.34 6.00
C ILE A 59 -1.26 14.69 6.58
N LYS A 60 -1.18 15.60 7.55
CA LYS A 60 0.10 15.89 8.19
C LYS A 60 0.55 14.67 8.99
N GLY A 61 1.84 14.35 8.98
CA GLY A 61 2.38 13.24 9.79
C GLY A 61 2.03 13.33 11.28
N ALA A 62 1.90 14.56 11.82
CA ALA A 62 1.44 14.79 13.19
C ALA A 62 0.00 14.32 13.46
N GLU A 63 -0.85 14.30 12.44
CA GLU A 63 -2.23 13.80 12.52
C GLU A 63 -2.30 12.28 12.27
N ASN A 64 -1.26 11.70 11.66
CA ASN A 64 -1.12 10.28 11.38
C ASN A 64 -0.49 9.48 12.55
N TYR A 65 -0.67 9.96 13.79
CA TYR A 65 0.01 9.42 14.97
C TYR A 65 -0.30 7.94 15.21
N ALA A 66 -1.54 7.50 15.00
CA ALA A 66 -1.94 6.11 15.24
C ALA A 66 -1.17 5.15 14.32
N ALA A 67 -1.10 5.45 13.02
CA ALA A 67 -0.35 4.63 12.07
C ALA A 67 1.16 4.71 12.33
N ASP A 68 1.70 5.88 12.67
CA ASP A 68 3.12 6.05 12.99
C ASP A 68 3.50 5.23 14.23
N HIS A 69 2.71 5.29 15.30
CA HIS A 69 2.93 4.48 16.51
C HIS A 69 2.84 2.98 16.24
N LEU A 70 1.83 2.52 15.48
CA LEU A 70 1.69 1.11 15.11
C LEU A 70 2.85 0.64 14.21
N SER A 71 3.35 1.50 13.32
CA SER A 71 4.47 1.16 12.44
C SER A 71 5.80 1.02 13.18
N ARG A 72 5.94 1.70 14.33
CA ARG A 72 7.12 1.67 15.20
C ARG A 72 7.03 0.62 16.30
N LEU A 73 5.89 -0.06 16.42
CA LEU A 73 5.72 -1.11 17.41
C LEU A 73 6.57 -2.32 16.98
N GLU A 74 7.48 -2.74 17.85
CA GLU A 74 8.31 -3.91 17.62
C GLU A 74 7.41 -5.15 17.59
N ASN A 75 7.41 -5.88 16.48
CA ASN A 75 6.60 -7.08 16.36
C ASN A 75 7.42 -8.28 16.85
N PRO A 76 7.11 -8.88 18.02
CA PRO A 76 7.90 -10.00 18.57
C PRO A 76 7.90 -11.25 17.68
N TYR A 77 7.06 -11.28 16.63
CA TYR A 77 6.97 -12.34 15.63
C TYR A 77 7.62 -11.99 14.29
N GLU A 78 8.42 -10.93 14.18
CA GLU A 78 9.13 -10.57 12.93
C GLU A 78 9.94 -11.73 12.32
N ASN A 79 10.44 -12.64 13.15
CA ASN A 79 11.22 -13.82 12.72
C ASN A 79 10.36 -15.00 12.22
N VAL A 80 9.02 -14.89 12.29
CA VAL A 80 8.07 -15.90 11.78
C VAL A 80 7.42 -15.44 10.46
N PHE A 81 7.74 -14.22 10.00
CA PHE A 81 7.42 -13.80 8.65
C PHE A 81 8.23 -14.64 7.68
N ASP A 82 7.64 -15.71 7.16
CA ASP A 82 8.13 -16.39 5.98
C ASP A 82 8.35 -15.33 4.88
N PRO A 83 9.55 -15.20 4.29
CA PRO A 83 9.80 -14.31 3.15
C PRO A 83 8.96 -14.65 1.90
N LYS A 84 8.06 -15.64 1.99
CA LYS A 84 7.22 -16.13 0.90
C LYS A 84 5.98 -15.27 0.61
N GLU A 85 5.61 -14.31 1.45
CA GLU A 85 4.30 -13.62 1.29
C GLU A 85 4.27 -12.34 0.46
N ILE A 86 5.38 -11.94 -0.17
CA ILE A 86 5.31 -11.08 -1.37
C ILE A 86 6.42 -11.57 -2.30
N ASN A 87 6.13 -12.56 -3.14
CA ASN A 87 7.12 -12.91 -4.16
C ASN A 87 7.31 -11.66 -5.06
N GLU A 88 8.55 -11.22 -5.24
CA GLU A 88 8.84 -10.13 -6.18
C GLU A 88 8.76 -10.60 -7.65
N THR A 89 8.43 -11.87 -7.86
CA THR A 89 8.45 -12.55 -9.16
C THR A 89 7.04 -12.99 -9.53
N PHE A 90 6.43 -12.27 -10.47
CA PHE A 90 5.24 -12.75 -11.18
C PHE A 90 5.59 -14.02 -11.97
N PRO A 91 4.71 -15.05 -12.01
CA PRO A 91 4.84 -16.11 -12.99
C PRO A 91 4.59 -15.48 -14.37
N LEU A 92 5.65 -15.43 -15.17
CA LEU A 92 5.53 -15.21 -16.60
C LEU A 92 4.96 -16.52 -17.17
N GLU A 93 3.66 -16.52 -17.47
CA GLU A 93 3.16 -17.42 -18.53
C GLU A 93 3.77 -17.01 -19.87
#